data_AF-A0A971ZAS0-F1
#
_entry.id   AF-A0A971ZAS0-F1
#
_cell.length_a   1.000
_cell.length_b   1.000
_cell.length_c   1.000
_cell.angle_alpha   90.00
_cell.angle_beta   90.00
_cell.angle_gamma   90.00
#
_symmetry.space_group_name_H-M   'P 1'
#
loop_
_entity.id
_entity.type
_entity.pdbx_description
1 polymer ?
#
loop_
_entity_poly.entity_id
_entity_poly.type
_entity_poly.pdbx_seq_one_letter_code
_entity_poly.pdbx_strand_id
1 'polypeptide(L)'
;TRLALENFTGLSAEAVRQDFHATVYLSGLESLLTDTAQAMLDTKATQYPQTVNRAVSFNAIKNHALDLLLTSGLKTDQLLEQLTALFLTNPCLERRYRNPPRKKTSSRGLLSFHKRQKKHCF
;
A
#
# COMPACT_ATOMS: atom_id res chain seq x y z
N THR A 1 -3.05 0.41 -11.92
CA THR A 1 -2.64 -0.90 -11.37
C THR A 1 -1.91 -0.64 -10.06
N ARG A 2 -2.26 -1.32 -8.96
CA ARG A 2 -1.74 -1.03 -7.60
C ARG A 2 -0.21 -1.08 -7.53
N LEU A 3 0.37 -2.02 -8.27
CA LEU A 3 1.80 -2.32 -8.22
C LEU A 3 2.63 -1.48 -9.19
N ALA A 4 1.99 -0.76 -10.13
CA ALA A 4 2.67 0.01 -11.17
C ALA A 4 3.86 -0.73 -11.81
N LEU A 5 3.70 -2.02 -12.13
CA LEU A 5 4.75 -2.91 -12.66
C LEU A 5 5.39 -2.43 -13.97
N GLU A 6 4.89 -1.36 -14.57
CA GLU A 6 5.42 -0.75 -15.80
C GLU A 6 6.36 0.44 -15.48
N ASN A 7 6.49 0.82 -14.21
CA ASN A 7 7.36 1.90 -13.75
C ASN A 7 8.75 1.35 -13.41
N PHE A 8 9.59 1.20 -14.43
CA PHE A 8 10.96 0.74 -14.26
C PHE A 8 11.93 1.90 -14.03
N THR A 9 12.94 1.65 -13.21
CA THR A 9 14.04 2.56 -12.87
C THR A 9 15.06 2.67 -14.01
N GLY A 10 15.08 1.70 -14.94
CA GLY A 10 15.98 1.69 -16.08
C GLY A 10 15.40 0.97 -17.30
N LEU A 11 16.08 1.12 -18.44
CA LEU A 11 15.69 0.51 -19.72
C LEU A 11 16.35 -0.85 -19.98
N SER A 12 17.32 -1.25 -19.16
CA SER A 12 17.99 -2.55 -19.31
C SER A 12 17.06 -3.69 -18.88
N ALA A 13 17.20 -4.85 -19.51
CA ALA A 13 16.45 -6.05 -19.13
C ALA A 13 16.69 -6.45 -17.66
N GLU A 14 17.88 -6.17 -17.12
CA GLU A 14 18.23 -6.42 -15.73
C GLU A 14 17.48 -5.48 -14.78
N ALA A 15 17.42 -4.18 -15.07
CA ALA A 15 16.68 -3.22 -14.25
C ALA A 15 15.18 -3.59 -14.19
N VAL A 16 14.60 -3.94 -15.35
CA VAL A 16 13.21 -4.42 -15.45
C VAL A 16 12.99 -5.66 -14.57
N ARG A 17 13.90 -6.64 -14.61
CA ARG A 17 13.81 -7.85 -13.78
C ARG A 17 13.91 -7.53 -12.30
N GLN A 18 14.87 -6.69 -11.90
CA GLN A 18 15.07 -6.28 -10.51
C GLN A 18 13.82 -5.58 -9.95
N ASP A 19 13.29 -4.60 -10.67
CA ASP A 19 12.11 -3.84 -10.25
C ASP A 19 10.85 -4.71 -10.16
N PHE A 20 10.69 -5.65 -11.10
CA PHE A 20 9.62 -6.62 -11.05
C PHE A 20 9.69 -7.46 -9.77
N HIS A 21 10.84 -8.08 -9.49
CA HIS A 21 11.02 -8.91 -8.31
C HIS A 21 10.91 -8.12 -7.01
N ALA A 22 11.47 -6.92 -6.96
CA ALA A 22 11.35 -6.02 -5.81
C ALA A 22 9.88 -5.65 -5.53
N THR A 23 9.11 -5.34 -6.57
CA THR A 23 7.69 -4.98 -6.43
C THR A 23 6.87 -6.16 -5.93
N VAL A 24 7.09 -7.36 -6.48
CA VAL A 24 6.41 -8.58 -6.03
C VAL A 24 6.75 -8.89 -4.57
N TYR A 25 8.04 -8.81 -4.22
CA TYR A 25 8.51 -9.01 -2.85
C TYR A 25 7.85 -8.04 -1.86
N LEU A 26 7.89 -6.74 -2.13
CA LEU A 26 7.29 -5.70 -1.28
C LEU A 26 5.78 -5.90 -1.11
N SER A 27 5.10 -6.37 -2.15
CA SER A 27 3.65 -6.64 -2.10
C SER A 27 3.32 -7.83 -1.19
N GLY A 28 4.13 -8.88 -1.25
CA GLY A 28 4.02 -10.02 -0.35
C GLY A 28 4.30 -9.61 1.09
N LEU A 29 5.39 -8.89 1.31
CA LEU A 29 5.77 -8.39 2.62
C LEU A 29 4.71 -7.45 3.21
N GLU A 30 4.14 -6.54 2.42
CA GLU A 30 3.00 -5.72 2.85
C GLU A 30 1.83 -6.57 3.33
N SER A 31 1.49 -7.62 2.59
CA SER A 31 0.36 -8.49 2.94
C SER A 31 0.59 -9.21 4.26
N LEU A 32 1.83 -9.63 4.54
CA LEU A 32 2.20 -10.27 5.81
C LEU A 32 2.22 -9.27 6.98
N LEU A 33 2.84 -8.10 6.80
CA LEU A 33 3.00 -7.13 7.89
C LEU A 33 1.72 -6.39 8.26
N THR A 34 0.74 -6.34 7.36
CA THR A 34 -0.54 -5.66 7.62
C THR A 34 -1.57 -6.56 8.29
N ASP A 35 -1.34 -7.87 8.35
CA ASP A 35 -2.30 -8.86 8.85
C ASP A 35 -2.62 -8.65 10.34
N THR A 36 -1.60 -8.42 11.16
CA THR A 36 -1.75 -8.14 12.60
C THR A 36 -2.58 -6.89 12.85
N ALA A 37 -2.26 -5.79 12.13
CA ALA A 37 -2.99 -4.54 12.23
C ALA A 37 -4.44 -4.70 11.75
N GLN A 38 -4.67 -5.47 10.69
CA GLN A 38 -6.01 -5.74 10.18
C GLN A 38 -6.85 -6.54 11.19
N ALA A 39 -6.29 -7.59 11.80
CA ALA A 39 -6.97 -8.36 12.85
C ALA A 39 -7.36 -7.48 14.07
N MET A 40 -6.49 -6.56 14.46
CA MET A 40 -6.78 -5.58 15.51
C MET A 40 -7.88 -4.60 15.11
N LEU A 41 -7.96 -4.19 13.85
CA LEU A 41 -9.04 -3.33 13.33
C LEU A 41 -10.37 -4.08 13.27
N ASP A 42 -10.36 -5.34 12.86
CA ASP A 42 -11.57 -6.18 12.74
C ASP A 42 -12.21 -6.46 14.11
N THR A 43 -11.40 -6.49 15.17
CA THR A 43 -11.88 -6.66 16.55
C THR A 43 -12.60 -5.41 17.09
N LYS A 44 -12.39 -4.23 16.50
CA LYS A 44 -12.99 -2.98 17.00
C LYS A 44 -14.47 -2.90 16.64
N ALA A 45 -15.32 -2.71 17.65
CA ALA A 45 -16.73 -2.40 17.47
C ALA A 45 -16.89 -1.00 16.85
N THR A 46 -17.06 -0.95 15.53
CA THR A 46 -17.20 0.30 14.77
C THR A 46 -18.44 0.23 13.87
N GLN A 47 -19.01 1.39 13.56
CA GLN A 47 -20.21 1.46 12.70
C GLN A 47 -19.96 0.90 11.29
N TYR A 48 -18.72 0.98 10.81
CA TYR A 48 -18.32 0.50 9.49
C TYR A 48 -17.01 -0.28 9.60
N PRO A 49 -16.87 -1.39 8.87
CA PRO A 49 -15.62 -2.15 8.82
C PRO A 49 -14.42 -1.25 8.47
N GLN A 50 -13.33 -1.46 9.20
CA GLN A 50 -12.08 -0.74 9.04
C GLN A 50 -11.08 -1.63 8.30
N THR A 51 -10.34 -1.04 7.38
CA THR A 51 -9.30 -1.72 6.61
C THR A 51 -8.00 -0.93 6.72
N VAL A 52 -6.87 -1.63 6.73
CA VAL A 52 -5.56 -0.98 6.69
C VAL A 52 -5.46 -0.13 5.42
N ASN A 53 -4.97 1.10 5.57
CA ASN A 53 -4.77 1.99 4.44
C ASN A 53 -3.58 1.52 3.58
N ARG A 54 -3.89 0.80 2.49
CA ARG A 54 -2.91 0.22 1.57
C ARG A 54 -1.90 1.22 1.00
N ALA A 55 -2.27 2.50 0.83
CA ALA A 55 -1.32 3.50 0.34
C ALA A 55 -0.27 3.85 1.40
N VAL A 56 -0.71 3.93 2.66
CA VAL A 56 0.16 4.24 3.81
C VAL A 56 1.03 3.05 4.15
N SER A 57 0.47 1.84 4.20
CA SER A 57 1.22 0.61 4.51
C SER A 57 2.30 0.34 3.47
N PHE A 58 1.95 0.35 2.18
CA PHE A 58 2.92 0.11 1.12
C PHE A 58 4.05 1.15 1.14
N ASN A 59 3.74 2.44 1.33
CA ASN A 59 4.76 3.49 1.37
C ASN A 59 5.69 3.36 2.58
N ALA A 60 5.13 3.11 3.78
CA ALA A 60 5.93 2.93 5.00
C ALA A 60 6.86 1.72 4.86
N ILE A 61 6.34 0.61 4.36
CA ILE A 61 7.11 -0.62 4.15
C ILE A 61 8.19 -0.43 3.10
N LYS A 62 7.89 0.26 1.99
CA LYS A 62 8.88 0.59 0.96
C LYS A 62 10.05 1.39 1.56
N ASN A 63 9.76 2.38 2.41
CA ASN A 63 10.80 3.22 3.02
C ASN A 63 11.69 2.45 4.00
N HIS A 64 11.15 1.43 4.67
CA HIS A 64 11.88 0.60 5.63
C HIS A 64 12.32 -0.76 5.06
N ALA A 65 12.20 -0.98 3.75
CA ALA A 65 12.43 -2.29 3.15
C ALA A 65 13.85 -2.80 3.35
N LEU A 66 14.85 -1.91 3.23
CA LEU A 66 16.26 -2.25 3.45
C LEU A 66 16.53 -2.52 4.93
N ASP A 67 15.95 -1.72 5.83
CA ASP A 67 16.10 -1.93 7.27
C ASP A 67 15.54 -3.29 7.69
N LEU A 68 14.37 -3.67 7.16
CA LEU A 68 13.73 -4.96 7.39
C LEU A 68 14.53 -6.14 6.82
N LEU A 69 15.27 -5.93 5.73
CA LEU A 69 16.05 -6.97 5.06
C LEU A 69 17.45 -7.16 5.65
N LEU A 70 18.10 -6.06 6.02
CA LEU A 70 19.52 -6.03 6.35
C LEU A 70 19.79 -5.95 7.86
N THR A 71 18.82 -5.48 8.64
CA THR A 71 18.96 -5.36 10.10
C THR A 71 18.39 -6.61 10.78
N SER A 72 19.12 -7.19 11.72
CA SER A 72 18.68 -8.33 12.51
C SER A 72 18.56 -8.01 14.00
N GLY A 73 17.64 -8.71 14.68
CA GLY A 73 17.49 -8.70 16.13
C GLY A 73 16.49 -7.66 16.65
N LEU A 74 16.69 -7.18 17.88
CA LEU A 74 15.74 -6.34 18.64
C LEU A 74 15.21 -5.09 17.92
N LYS A 75 15.94 -4.57 16.92
CA LYS A 75 15.52 -3.41 16.13
C LYS A 75 14.36 -3.73 15.17
N THR A 76 14.26 -4.97 14.68
CA THR A 76 13.16 -5.36 13.79
C THR A 76 11.84 -5.41 14.54
N ASP A 77 11.85 -5.93 15.77
CA ASP A 77 10.62 -6.04 16.57
C ASP A 77 10.07 -4.65 16.92
N GLN A 78 10.95 -3.72 17.32
CA GLN A 78 10.58 -2.32 17.56
C GLN A 78 10.02 -1.65 16.30
N LEU A 79 10.62 -1.91 15.14
CA LEU A 79 10.15 -1.38 13.86
C LEU A 79 8.77 -1.96 13.49
N LEU A 80 8.55 -3.26 13.72
CA LEU A 80 7.27 -3.91 13.48
C LEU A 80 6.17 -3.35 14.38
N GLU A 81 6.46 -3.10 15.65
CA GLU A 81 5.53 -2.43 16.56
C GLU A 81 5.19 -1.01 16.09
N GLN A 82 6.20 -0.24 15.67
CA GLN A 82 6.00 1.11 15.12
C GLN A 82 5.15 1.10 13.84
N LEU A 83 5.41 0.17 12.92
CA LEU A 83 4.63 0.02 11.70
C LEU A 83 3.18 -0.38 12.01
N THR A 84 2.98 -1.32 12.93
CA THR A 84 1.65 -1.74 13.38
C THR A 84 0.89 -0.57 13.98
N ALA A 85 1.51 0.18 14.89
CA ALA A 85 0.91 1.38 15.48
C ALA A 85 0.53 2.40 14.40
N LEU A 86 1.41 2.65 13.43
CA LEU A 86 1.16 3.54 12.30
C LEU A 86 -0.05 3.08 11.48
N PHE A 87 -0.16 1.79 11.17
CA PHE A 87 -1.29 1.24 10.39
C PHE A 87 -2.63 1.38 11.11
N LEU A 88 -2.63 1.38 12.44
CA LEU A 88 -3.83 1.55 13.27
C LEU A 88 -4.29 3.01 13.38
N THR A 89 -3.42 4.00 13.10
CA THR A 89 -3.77 5.43 13.29
C THR A 89 -4.86 5.93 12.34
N ASN A 90 -4.76 5.59 11.04
CA ASN A 90 -5.62 6.13 9.99
C ASN A 90 -6.16 5.02 9.08
N PRO A 91 -7.04 4.14 9.59
CA PRO A 91 -7.65 3.09 8.79
C PRO A 91 -8.66 3.66 7.77
N CYS A 92 -8.81 2.96 6.65
CA CYS A 92 -9.84 3.25 5.65
C CYS A 92 -11.15 2.56 6.00
N LEU A 93 -12.27 3.29 5.90
CA LEU A 93 -13.59 2.73 6.16
C LEU A 93 -14.20 2.13 4.89
N GLU A 94 -14.70 0.91 4.98
CA GLU A 94 -15.47 0.29 3.90
C GLU A 94 -16.97 0.57 4.10
N ARG A 95 -17.55 1.38 3.20
CA ARG A 95 -18.98 1.73 3.23
C ARG A 95 -19.70 1.23 1.99
N ARG A 96 -20.20 -0.01 2.02
CA ARG A 96 -20.83 -0.68 0.86
C ARG A 96 -22.11 -0.01 0.37
N TYR A 97 -22.97 0.46 1.27
CA TYR A 97 -24.30 0.99 0.94
C TYR A 97 -24.42 2.49 1.21
N ARG A 98 -23.56 3.29 0.59
CA ARG A 98 -23.60 4.76 0.75
C ARG A 98 -24.85 5.34 0.09
N ASN A 99 -25.58 6.19 0.81
CA ASN A 99 -26.67 7.00 0.28
C ASN A 99 -26.33 8.50 0.38
N PRO A 100 -26.26 9.26 -0.74
CA PRO A 100 -26.35 8.79 -2.13
C PRO A 100 -25.11 7.94 -2.53
N PRO A 101 -25.25 7.07 -3.54
CA PRO A 101 -24.13 6.26 -4.02
C PRO A 101 -23.01 7.15 -4.59
N ARG A 102 -21.76 6.70 -4.44
CA ARG A 102 -20.61 7.41 -5.01
C ARG A 102 -20.72 7.41 -6.54
N LYS A 103 -20.88 8.60 -7.14
CA LYS A 103 -20.76 8.78 -8.59
C LYS A 103 -19.32 8.48 -9.01
N LYS A 104 -19.13 7.44 -9.83
CA LYS A 104 -17.82 7.11 -10.41
C LYS A 104 -17.55 8.03 -11.60
N THR A 105 -16.29 8.40 -11.79
CA THR A 105 -15.84 9.09 -13.01
C THR A 105 -16.07 8.19 -14.22
N SER A 106 -16.56 8.75 -15.32
CA SER A 106 -16.77 8.00 -16.57
C SER A 106 -15.42 7.55 -17.15
N SER A 107 -15.43 6.50 -17.97
CA SER A 107 -14.22 5.99 -18.63
C SER A 107 -13.50 7.08 -19.45
N ARG A 108 -14.26 7.94 -20.13
CA ARG A 108 -13.72 9.11 -20.85
C ARG A 108 -13.05 10.11 -19.90
N GLY A 109 -13.67 10.39 -18.75
CA GLY A 109 -13.11 11.26 -17.72
C GLY A 109 -11.81 10.69 -17.14
N LEU A 110 -11.79 9.39 -16.84
CA LEU A 110 -10.59 8.69 -16.38
C LEU A 110 -9.47 8.74 -17.43
N LEU A 111 -9.77 8.45 -18.70
CA LEU A 111 -8.79 8.54 -19.78
C LEU A 111 -8.22 9.96 -19.92
N SER A 112 -9.07 10.98 -19.85
CA SER A 112 -8.65 12.38 -19.88
C SER A 112 -7.71 12.72 -18.72
N PHE A 113 -8.06 12.30 -17.50
CA PHE A 113 -7.21 12.48 -16.32
C PHE A 113 -5.84 11.82 -16.52
N HIS A 114 -5.81 10.55 -16.93
CA HIS A 114 -4.56 9.81 -17.14
C HIS A 114 -3.68 10.41 -18.24
N LYS A 115 -4.26 10.92 -19.34
CA LYS A 115 -3.50 11.50 -20.45
C LYS A 115 -3.05 12.95 -20.21
N ARG A 116 -3.81 13.73 -19.44
CA ARG A 116 -3.67 15.19 -19.42
C ARG A 116 -3.40 15.80 -18.04
N GLN A 117 -3.76 15.12 -16.96
CA GLN A 117 -3.71 15.68 -15.60
C GLN A 117 -2.82 14.89 -14.65
N LYS A 118 -2.74 13.57 -14.79
CA LYS A 118 -1.92 12.72 -13.94
C LYS A 118 -0.45 13.01 -14.19
N LYS A 119 0.22 13.62 -13.21
CA LYS A 119 1.68 13.71 -13.18
C LYS A 119 2.22 12.44 -12.55
N HIS A 120 3.15 11.79 -13.24
CA HIS A 120 3.95 10.74 -12.64
C HIS A 120 5.00 11.44 -11.76
N CYS A 121 4.84 11.34 -10.45
CA CYS A 121 5.89 11.74 -9.51
C CYS A 121 6.80 10.52 -9.32
N PHE A 122 8.10 10.73 -9.55
CA PHE A 122 9.15 9.74 -9.30
C PHE A 122 9.68 9.91 -7.89
#